data_AF-A0A318S5A6-F1
#
_entry.id   AF-A0A318S5A6-F1
#
_cell.length_a   1.000
_cell.length_b   1.000
_cell.length_c   1.000
_cell.angle_alpha   90.00
_cell.angle_beta   90.00
_cell.angle_gamma   90.00
#
_symmetry.space_group_name_H-M   'P 1'
#
loop_
_entity.id
_entity.type
_entity.pdbx_description
1 polymer ?
#
loop_
_entity_poly.entity_id
_entity_poly.type
_entity_poly.pdbx_seq_one_letter_code
_entity_poly.pdbx_strand_id
1 'polypeptide(L)'
;MSTSSLFDLTADLGFPAFQEVAGRRSVADLYRGSERCGIYVLHFANGEAYAGQSVDVTRRFHDHRKTHPDITHMTFRRVPKRQLDEVERHVIHALERGRVPLRNIVFASVVTGERDLDLLVTPDEQRAWLDGQALPDEETRVQDDDLRRRYHAKFERLKRHPHYEEIRWALGTYVARTIPAPKRTELTFWAVSCLPSTNKTSLSRVNINLMETLMVFDGPERPEYACNIARTPLHDRWGTRWQEHVASLGLTIENIQYRTSGEDHVFLFAPTITSVERAFQDETVVQAMRAFNMRLLRKGPTVFYRYHCFDLADDLFSPLNDRPPGRGGAR
;
A
#
# COMPACT_ATOMS: atom_id res chain seq x y z
N MET A 1 0.16 -28.38 2.56
CA MET A 1 0.60 -27.87 3.88
C MET A 1 -0.65 -27.57 4.67
N SER A 2 -0.79 -28.13 5.88
CA SER A 2 -2.00 -28.00 6.71
C SER A 2 -2.23 -26.54 7.11
N THR A 3 -3.43 -26.02 6.91
CA THR A 3 -3.88 -24.76 7.52
C THR A 3 -3.92 -24.94 9.04
N SER A 4 -2.99 -24.33 9.76
CA SER A 4 -3.03 -24.29 11.22
C SER A 4 -4.20 -23.41 11.67
N SER A 5 -4.96 -23.85 12.68
CA SER A 5 -6.08 -23.07 13.19
C SER A 5 -5.58 -21.80 13.90
N LEU A 6 -6.43 -20.76 13.97
CA LEU A 6 -6.14 -19.53 14.74
C LEU A 6 -5.70 -19.85 16.18
N PHE A 7 -6.36 -20.83 16.81
CA PHE A 7 -6.09 -21.24 18.18
C PHE A 7 -4.67 -21.79 18.31
N ASP A 8 -4.27 -22.72 17.43
CA ASP A 8 -2.93 -23.31 17.43
C ASP A 8 -1.85 -22.26 17.19
N LEU A 9 -2.06 -21.39 16.19
CA LEU A 9 -1.11 -20.32 15.86
C LEU A 9 -0.90 -19.36 17.04
N THR A 10 -1.97 -18.97 17.73
CA THR A 10 -1.82 -18.10 18.91
C THR A 10 -1.15 -18.82 20.09
N ALA A 11 -1.38 -20.12 20.26
CA ALA A 11 -0.71 -20.93 21.27
C ALA A 11 0.81 -21.02 21.00
N ASP A 12 1.21 -21.25 19.75
CA ASP A 12 2.63 -21.25 19.33
C ASP A 12 3.31 -19.89 19.56
N LEU A 13 2.53 -18.81 19.48
CA LEU A 13 2.96 -17.44 19.80
C LEU A 13 2.94 -17.15 21.31
N GLY A 14 2.64 -18.13 22.17
CA GLY A 14 2.64 -17.97 23.63
C GLY A 14 1.46 -17.17 24.18
N PHE A 15 0.34 -17.12 23.45
CA PHE A 15 -0.91 -16.60 24.03
C PHE A 15 -1.56 -17.64 24.94
N PRO A 16 -2.26 -17.20 25.99
CA PRO A 16 -3.19 -18.07 26.71
C PRO A 16 -4.32 -18.58 25.81
N ALA A 17 -5.04 -19.59 26.28
CA ALA A 17 -6.25 -20.07 25.60
C ALA A 17 -7.26 -18.91 25.42
N PHE A 18 -7.98 -18.96 24.30
CA PHE A 18 -9.08 -18.05 24.03
C PHE A 18 -10.18 -18.19 25.08
N GLN A 19 -10.77 -17.06 25.45
CA GLN A 19 -11.90 -16.97 26.36
C GLN A 19 -13.13 -16.52 25.58
N GLU A 20 -14.28 -17.14 25.87
CA GLU A 20 -15.56 -16.71 25.33
C GLU A 20 -15.97 -15.36 25.94
N VAL A 21 -16.19 -14.39 25.07
CA VAL A 21 -16.52 -13.01 25.46
C VAL A 21 -17.79 -12.50 24.76
N ALA A 22 -18.48 -13.36 24.01
CA ALA A 22 -19.77 -13.06 23.41
C ALA A 22 -20.74 -12.48 24.46
N GLY A 23 -21.38 -11.36 24.12
CA GLY A 23 -22.32 -10.67 25.02
C GLY A 23 -21.71 -9.91 26.21
N ARG A 24 -20.39 -10.01 26.45
CA ARG A 24 -19.74 -9.26 27.55
C ARG A 24 -19.68 -7.76 27.27
N ARG A 25 -20.01 -6.95 28.27
CA ARG A 25 -19.84 -5.48 28.21
C ARG A 25 -18.44 -5.01 28.62
N SER A 26 -17.67 -5.87 29.28
CA SER A 26 -16.31 -5.60 29.74
C SER A 26 -15.57 -6.93 29.93
N VAL A 27 -14.24 -6.84 29.94
CA VAL A 27 -13.32 -7.94 30.28
C VAL A 27 -12.47 -7.58 31.51
N ALA A 28 -12.94 -6.65 32.34
CA ALA A 28 -12.22 -6.17 33.51
C ALA A 28 -12.09 -7.22 34.63
N ASP A 29 -13.00 -8.19 34.66
CA ASP A 29 -12.94 -9.38 35.51
C ASP A 29 -11.82 -10.34 35.07
N LEU A 30 -11.49 -10.35 33.77
CA LEU A 30 -10.45 -11.20 33.19
C LEU A 30 -9.04 -10.60 33.34
N TYR A 31 -8.92 -9.26 33.33
CA TYR A 31 -7.62 -8.57 33.33
C TYR A 31 -7.57 -7.45 34.38
N ARG A 32 -6.81 -7.69 35.46
CA ARG A 32 -6.61 -6.74 36.57
C ARG A 32 -5.74 -5.55 36.13
N GLY A 33 -5.88 -4.41 36.82
CA GLY A 33 -5.35 -3.10 36.38
C GLY A 33 -3.86 -3.06 36.00
N SER A 34 -2.98 -3.75 36.73
CA SER A 34 -1.54 -3.82 36.44
C SER A 34 -1.17 -4.78 35.30
N GLU A 35 -2.15 -5.50 34.75
CA GLU A 35 -1.97 -6.60 33.79
C GLU A 35 -2.60 -6.31 32.43
N ARG A 36 -2.90 -5.05 32.11
CA ARG A 36 -3.68 -4.67 30.92
C ARG A 36 -2.86 -4.19 29.72
N CYS A 37 -1.54 -4.14 29.85
CA CYS A 37 -0.62 -3.77 28.77
C CYS A 37 -0.13 -5.01 28.02
N GLY A 38 -0.39 -5.08 26.72
CA GLY A 38 -0.05 -6.25 25.92
C GLY A 38 -0.69 -6.29 24.53
N ILE A 39 -0.67 -7.48 23.93
CA ILE A 39 -1.29 -7.78 22.63
C ILE A 39 -2.54 -8.62 22.87
N TYR A 40 -3.64 -8.27 22.21
CA TYR A 40 -4.88 -9.05 22.19
C TYR A 40 -5.14 -9.61 20.80
N VAL A 41 -5.83 -10.74 20.75
CA VAL A 41 -6.40 -11.31 19.53
C VAL A 41 -7.89 -11.54 19.75
N LEU A 42 -8.72 -10.98 18.88
CA LEU A 42 -10.17 -11.19 18.84
C LEU A 42 -10.49 -12.18 17.74
N HIS A 43 -11.51 -13.00 17.98
CA HIS A 43 -12.10 -13.90 17.00
C HIS A 43 -13.58 -13.55 16.83
N PHE A 44 -14.05 -13.50 15.58
CA PHE A 44 -15.39 -13.05 15.23
C PHE A 44 -16.27 -14.21 14.76
N ALA A 45 -17.59 -14.01 14.78
CA ALA A 45 -18.55 -15.04 14.39
C ALA A 45 -18.39 -15.53 12.94
N ASN A 46 -17.84 -14.69 12.05
CA ASN A 46 -17.57 -15.03 10.64
C ASN A 46 -16.22 -15.73 10.41
N GLY A 47 -15.49 -16.09 11.48
CA GLY A 47 -14.20 -16.79 11.40
C GLY A 47 -13.00 -15.86 11.16
N GLU A 48 -13.21 -14.55 11.06
CA GLU A 48 -12.11 -13.59 11.00
C GLU A 48 -11.45 -13.39 12.38
N ALA A 49 -10.26 -12.80 12.38
CA ALA A 49 -9.55 -12.39 13.57
C ALA A 49 -9.07 -10.94 13.50
N TYR A 50 -8.79 -10.35 14.67
CA TYR A 50 -8.16 -9.05 14.79
C TYR A 50 -7.05 -9.16 15.83
N ALA A 51 -5.83 -8.76 15.50
CA ALA A 51 -4.73 -8.69 16.47
C ALA A 51 -4.37 -7.24 16.75
N GLY A 52 -4.18 -6.85 17.99
CA GLY A 52 -3.72 -5.48 18.25
C GLY A 52 -3.05 -5.27 19.58
N GLN A 53 -2.39 -4.12 19.72
CA GLN A 53 -1.76 -3.70 20.95
C GLN A 53 -2.65 -2.79 21.80
N SER A 54 -2.48 -2.89 23.12
CA SER A 54 -3.11 -1.96 24.07
C SER A 54 -2.27 -1.76 25.32
N VAL A 55 -2.30 -0.54 25.86
CA VAL A 55 -1.84 -0.25 27.23
C VAL A 55 -2.94 -0.51 28.27
N ASP A 56 -4.21 -0.53 27.84
CA ASP A 56 -5.36 -0.96 28.63
C ASP A 56 -6.29 -1.81 27.75
N VAL A 57 -6.17 -3.12 27.85
CA VAL A 57 -6.96 -4.06 27.05
C VAL A 57 -8.46 -3.99 27.33
N THR A 58 -8.87 -3.61 28.55
CA THR A 58 -10.28 -3.58 28.94
C THR A 58 -11.01 -2.42 28.27
N ARG A 59 -10.37 -1.23 28.24
CA ARG A 59 -10.86 -0.08 27.49
C ARG A 59 -10.89 -0.38 25.99
N ARG A 60 -9.82 -1.02 25.48
CA ARG A 60 -9.73 -1.36 24.06
C ARG A 60 -10.81 -2.35 23.62
N PHE A 61 -11.08 -3.38 24.41
CA PHE A 61 -12.18 -4.33 24.15
C PHE A 61 -13.54 -3.61 24.14
N HIS A 62 -13.76 -2.73 25.12
CA HIS A 62 -14.99 -1.94 25.17
C HIS A 62 -15.21 -1.09 23.91
N ASP A 63 -14.15 -0.47 23.39
CA ASP A 63 -14.23 0.32 22.15
C ASP A 63 -14.45 -0.56 20.92
N HIS A 64 -13.77 -1.71 20.82
CA HIS A 64 -13.99 -2.66 19.72
C HIS A 64 -15.42 -3.18 19.65
N ARG A 65 -16.05 -3.50 20.78
CA ARG A 65 -17.44 -3.98 20.80
C ARG A 65 -18.44 -2.97 20.24
N LYS A 66 -18.15 -1.66 20.32
CA LYS A 66 -19.03 -0.63 19.73
C LYS A 66 -19.11 -0.75 18.21
N THR A 67 -18.01 -1.15 17.59
CA THR A 67 -17.86 -1.22 16.13
C THR A 67 -18.04 -2.65 15.61
N HIS A 68 -17.66 -3.65 16.41
CA HIS A 68 -17.68 -5.06 16.08
C HIS A 68 -18.54 -5.81 17.12
N PRO A 69 -19.87 -5.86 16.93
CA PRO A 69 -20.77 -6.53 17.87
C PRO A 69 -20.65 -8.06 17.83
N ASP A 70 -19.94 -8.61 16.85
CA ASP A 70 -19.84 -10.03 16.53
C ASP A 70 -18.56 -10.71 17.09
N ILE A 71 -17.90 -10.09 18.07
CA ILE A 71 -16.77 -10.69 18.78
C ILE A 71 -17.28 -11.88 19.60
N THR A 72 -16.73 -13.07 19.35
CA THR A 72 -17.09 -14.30 20.07
C THR A 72 -16.05 -14.66 21.12
N HIS A 73 -14.76 -14.57 20.77
CA HIS A 73 -13.66 -14.97 21.65
C HIS A 73 -12.54 -13.94 21.67
N MET A 74 -11.78 -13.94 22.75
CA MET A 74 -10.60 -13.10 22.92
C MET A 74 -9.48 -13.87 23.64
N THR A 75 -8.24 -13.66 23.21
CA THR A 75 -7.04 -13.98 24.00
C THR A 75 -6.18 -12.74 24.16
N PHE A 76 -5.34 -12.71 25.20
CA PHE A 76 -4.49 -11.59 25.52
C PHE A 76 -3.19 -12.05 26.16
N ARG A 77 -2.08 -11.53 25.65
CA ARG A 77 -0.73 -11.78 26.15
C ARG A 77 -0.12 -10.47 26.63
N ARG A 78 0.36 -10.46 27.88
CA ARG A 78 1.06 -9.32 28.47
C ARG A 78 2.37 -9.06 27.75
N VAL A 79 2.62 -7.80 27.38
CA VAL A 79 3.84 -7.36 26.71
C VAL A 79 4.25 -5.99 27.26
N PRO A 80 5.53 -5.78 27.62
CA PRO A 80 6.01 -4.47 28.06
C PRO A 80 5.77 -3.40 26.99
N LYS A 81 5.40 -2.18 27.40
CA LYS A 81 5.08 -1.06 26.50
C LYS A 81 6.13 -0.83 25.39
N ARG A 82 7.42 -0.99 25.73
CA ARG A 82 8.55 -0.80 24.80
C ARG A 82 8.66 -1.85 23.69
N GLN A 83 7.96 -2.97 23.81
CA GLN A 83 8.00 -4.10 22.87
C GLN A 83 6.67 -4.28 22.12
N LEU A 84 5.65 -3.47 22.41
CA LEU A 84 4.32 -3.68 21.85
C LEU A 84 4.35 -3.68 20.32
N ASP A 85 5.01 -2.70 19.70
CA ASP A 85 5.06 -2.58 18.24
C ASP A 85 5.73 -3.81 17.59
N GLU A 86 6.87 -4.25 18.13
CA GLU A 86 7.62 -5.41 17.61
C GLU A 86 6.81 -6.70 17.74
N VAL A 87 6.13 -6.89 18.87
CA VAL A 87 5.39 -8.10 19.17
C VAL A 87 4.03 -8.13 18.45
N GLU A 88 3.33 -7.01 18.33
CA GLU A 88 2.10 -6.87 17.53
C GLU A 88 2.39 -7.28 16.08
N ARG A 89 3.46 -6.72 15.52
CA ARG A 89 4.00 -7.06 14.21
C ARG A 89 4.23 -8.57 14.06
N HIS A 90 4.99 -9.17 14.97
CA HIS A 90 5.29 -10.60 14.91
C HIS A 90 4.02 -11.47 14.93
N VAL A 91 3.00 -11.05 15.69
CA VAL A 91 1.72 -11.76 15.78
C VAL A 91 0.93 -11.64 14.49
N ILE A 92 0.76 -10.43 13.95
CA ILE A 92 0.06 -10.21 12.68
C ILE A 92 0.71 -11.06 11.58
N HIS A 93 2.04 -11.05 11.48
CA HIS A 93 2.79 -11.87 10.53
C HIS A 93 2.55 -13.37 10.65
N ALA A 94 2.51 -13.89 11.87
CA ALA A 94 2.27 -15.31 12.08
C ALA A 94 0.85 -15.69 11.66
N LEU A 95 -0.13 -14.84 11.94
CA LEU A 95 -1.52 -15.03 11.53
C LEU A 95 -1.69 -14.92 10.00
N GLU A 96 -1.05 -13.94 9.36
CA GLU A 96 -1.06 -13.79 7.89
C GLU A 96 -0.41 -15.00 7.19
N ARG A 97 0.76 -15.45 7.65
CA ARG A 97 1.42 -16.66 7.13
C ARG A 97 0.58 -17.92 7.33
N GLY A 98 -0.16 -17.97 8.43
CA GLY A 98 -1.15 -19.01 8.73
C GLY A 98 -2.43 -18.93 7.89
N ARG A 99 -2.56 -17.91 7.01
CA ARG A 99 -3.76 -17.62 6.20
C ARG A 99 -5.02 -17.37 7.03
N VAL A 100 -4.86 -16.83 8.24
CA VAL A 100 -5.99 -16.38 9.06
C VAL A 100 -6.57 -15.10 8.42
N PRO A 101 -7.89 -15.03 8.18
CA PRO A 101 -8.53 -13.80 7.71
C PRO A 101 -8.45 -12.69 8.77
N LEU A 102 -7.77 -11.57 8.50
CA LEU A 102 -7.55 -10.49 9.46
C LEU A 102 -8.36 -9.21 9.15
N ARG A 103 -9.01 -8.64 10.16
CA ARG A 103 -9.71 -7.32 10.09
C ARG A 103 -8.80 -6.10 10.27
N ASN A 104 -7.49 -6.26 10.38
CA ASN A 104 -6.56 -5.16 10.73
C ASN A 104 -6.33 -4.18 9.56
N ILE A 105 -7.26 -3.26 9.30
CA ILE A 105 -7.25 -2.35 8.13
C ILE A 105 -5.94 -1.51 7.99
N VAL A 106 -5.29 -1.12 9.09
CA VAL A 106 -4.16 -0.17 9.05
C VAL A 106 -2.82 -0.85 8.73
N PHE A 107 -2.53 -2.00 9.37
CA PHE A 107 -1.23 -2.66 9.26
C PHE A 107 -1.23 -3.95 8.44
N ALA A 108 -2.40 -4.50 8.11
CA ALA A 108 -2.45 -5.73 7.31
C ALA A 108 -1.86 -5.48 5.91
N SER A 109 -1.05 -6.44 5.48
CA SER A 109 -0.56 -6.52 4.11
C SER A 109 -1.67 -6.98 3.16
N VAL A 110 -2.75 -7.57 3.67
CA VAL A 110 -3.91 -8.01 2.88
C VAL A 110 -5.20 -7.55 3.56
N VAL A 111 -6.05 -6.81 2.82
CA VAL A 111 -7.35 -6.33 3.31
C VAL A 111 -8.46 -7.25 2.77
N THR A 112 -9.10 -8.02 3.66
CA THR A 112 -10.25 -8.89 3.35
C THR A 112 -11.60 -8.20 3.57
N GLY A 113 -12.67 -8.75 2.98
CA GLY A 113 -14.05 -8.23 3.10
C GLY A 113 -14.46 -7.22 2.02
N GLU A 114 -15.72 -6.80 2.06
CA GLU A 114 -16.30 -5.77 1.17
C GLU A 114 -15.66 -4.41 1.43
N ARG A 115 -15.27 -3.69 0.35
CA ARG A 115 -14.60 -2.39 0.39
C ARG A 115 -15.23 -1.42 -0.60
N ASP A 116 -15.05 -0.12 -0.36
CA ASP A 116 -15.50 0.94 -1.29
C ASP A 116 -14.94 0.75 -2.71
N LEU A 117 -13.73 0.19 -2.84
CA LEU A 117 -13.14 -0.12 -4.14
C LEU A 117 -14.00 -1.11 -4.94
N ASP A 118 -14.68 -2.04 -4.27
CA ASP A 118 -15.48 -3.09 -4.90
C ASP A 118 -16.68 -2.51 -5.69
N LEU A 119 -17.09 -1.27 -5.37
CA LEU A 119 -18.11 -0.52 -6.13
C LEU A 119 -17.61 -0.04 -7.50
N LEU A 120 -16.29 0.20 -7.62
CA LEU A 120 -15.67 0.71 -8.84
C LEU A 120 -14.85 -0.33 -9.58
N VAL A 121 -14.30 -1.33 -8.90
CA VAL A 121 -13.54 -2.43 -9.48
C VAL A 121 -13.93 -3.66 -8.68
N THR A 122 -14.76 -4.53 -9.24
CA THR A 122 -15.30 -5.69 -8.53
C THR A 122 -14.19 -6.64 -8.06
N PRO A 123 -14.41 -7.48 -7.03
CA PRO A 123 -13.41 -8.45 -6.59
C PRO A 123 -12.89 -9.37 -7.70
N ASP A 124 -13.75 -9.72 -8.66
CA ASP A 124 -13.39 -10.53 -9.82
C ASP A 124 -12.46 -9.77 -10.77
N GLU A 125 -12.77 -8.50 -11.08
CA GLU A 125 -11.90 -7.60 -11.84
C GLU A 125 -10.56 -7.36 -11.13
N GLN A 126 -10.56 -7.19 -9.80
CA GLN A 126 -9.33 -7.02 -9.01
C GLN A 126 -8.41 -8.24 -9.13
N ARG A 127 -8.95 -9.46 -9.04
CA ARG A 127 -8.19 -10.71 -9.22
C ARG A 127 -7.66 -10.84 -10.65
N ALA A 128 -8.52 -10.68 -11.64
CA ALA A 128 -8.17 -10.71 -13.06
C ALA A 128 -7.02 -9.74 -13.38
N TRP A 129 -7.10 -8.51 -12.87
CA TRP A 129 -6.08 -7.50 -13.06
C TRP A 129 -4.76 -7.81 -12.35
N LEU A 130 -4.83 -8.35 -11.13
CA LEU A 130 -3.65 -8.86 -10.44
C LEU A 130 -3.01 -10.02 -11.21
N ASP A 131 -3.77 -10.84 -11.93
CA ASP A 131 -3.24 -11.90 -12.80
C ASP A 131 -2.72 -11.36 -14.15
N GLY A 132 -2.74 -10.03 -14.33
CA GLY A 132 -2.17 -9.33 -15.48
C GLY A 132 -3.15 -9.06 -16.62
N GLN A 133 -4.44 -9.31 -16.42
CA GLN A 133 -5.46 -8.97 -17.41
C GLN A 133 -5.71 -7.45 -17.44
N ALA A 134 -5.91 -6.91 -18.63
CA ALA A 134 -6.36 -5.52 -18.79
C ALA A 134 -7.84 -5.41 -18.39
N LEU A 135 -8.20 -4.33 -17.72
CA LEU A 135 -9.59 -4.00 -17.42
C LEU A 135 -10.10 -2.94 -18.40
N PRO A 136 -11.37 -3.01 -18.82
CA PRO A 136 -12.02 -1.90 -19.52
C PRO A 136 -12.00 -0.63 -18.65
N ASP A 137 -11.63 0.50 -19.26
CA ASP A 137 -11.45 1.79 -18.60
C ASP A 137 -11.90 2.95 -19.50
N GLU A 138 -13.18 2.88 -19.90
CA GLU A 138 -13.84 3.80 -20.83
C GLU A 138 -14.70 4.87 -20.12
N GLU A 139 -14.68 4.89 -18.79
CA GLU A 139 -15.51 5.79 -18.00
C GLU A 139 -15.10 7.26 -18.15
N THR A 140 -16.08 8.15 -18.00
CA THR A 140 -15.83 9.58 -18.03
C THR A 140 -15.12 10.00 -16.74
N ARG A 141 -13.97 10.63 -16.90
CA ARG A 141 -13.16 11.13 -15.78
C ARG A 141 -13.84 12.28 -15.06
N VAL A 142 -13.67 12.33 -13.74
CA VAL A 142 -14.12 13.45 -12.92
C VAL A 142 -13.48 14.75 -13.40
N GLN A 143 -14.23 15.85 -13.35
CA GLN A 143 -13.73 17.19 -13.61
C GLN A 143 -13.94 18.06 -12.37
N ASP A 144 -12.91 18.83 -12.01
CA ASP A 144 -12.97 19.87 -10.99
C ASP A 144 -12.14 21.07 -11.46
N ASP A 145 -12.85 22.07 -11.99
CA ASP A 145 -12.23 23.25 -12.61
C ASP A 145 -11.49 24.13 -11.61
N ASP A 146 -11.92 24.16 -10.35
CA ASP A 146 -11.25 24.93 -9.30
C ASP A 146 -9.90 24.30 -8.96
N LEU A 147 -9.87 22.98 -8.83
CA LEU A 147 -8.64 22.25 -8.58
C LEU A 147 -7.70 22.33 -9.79
N ARG A 148 -8.23 22.20 -11.01
CA ARG A 148 -7.47 22.39 -12.26
C ARG A 148 -6.82 23.77 -12.30
N ARG A 149 -7.59 24.85 -12.10
CA ARG A 149 -7.06 26.23 -12.03
C ARG A 149 -5.96 26.40 -10.99
N ARG A 150 -6.13 25.78 -9.80
CA ARG A 150 -5.15 25.87 -8.71
C ARG A 150 -3.78 25.28 -9.07
N TYR A 151 -3.76 24.17 -9.82
CA TYR A 151 -2.53 23.45 -10.15
C TYR A 151 -1.97 23.75 -11.55
N HIS A 152 -2.75 24.41 -12.41
CA HIS A 152 -2.36 24.73 -13.79
C HIS A 152 -0.98 25.39 -13.91
N ALA A 153 -0.70 26.44 -13.13
CA ALA A 153 0.60 27.11 -13.18
C ALA A 153 1.78 26.20 -12.77
N LYS A 154 1.55 25.23 -11.86
CA LYS A 154 2.57 24.24 -11.48
C LYS A 154 2.77 23.21 -12.59
N PHE A 155 1.68 22.76 -13.21
CA PHE A 155 1.74 21.89 -14.37
C PHE A 155 2.53 22.52 -15.52
N GLU A 156 2.21 23.75 -15.91
CA GLU A 156 2.91 24.47 -16.98
C GLU A 156 4.41 24.64 -16.69
N ARG A 157 4.79 24.80 -15.42
CA ARG A 157 6.20 24.84 -15.01
C ARG A 157 6.85 23.46 -15.10
N LEU A 158 6.16 22.39 -14.69
CA LEU A 158 6.65 21.02 -14.83
C LEU A 158 6.80 20.64 -16.32
N LYS A 159 5.85 21.03 -17.17
CA LYS A 159 5.86 20.80 -18.62
C LYS A 159 7.04 21.45 -19.33
N ARG A 160 7.55 22.56 -18.80
CA ARG A 160 8.77 23.24 -19.27
C ARG A 160 10.07 22.59 -18.79
N HIS A 161 10.01 21.56 -17.96
CA HIS A 161 11.20 20.85 -17.51
C HIS A 161 11.92 20.19 -18.71
N PRO A 162 13.26 20.28 -18.83
CA PRO A 162 13.99 19.74 -19.99
C PRO A 162 13.77 18.23 -20.23
N HIS A 163 13.44 17.50 -19.16
CA HIS A 163 13.16 16.06 -19.17
C HIS A 163 11.68 15.72 -19.00
N TYR A 164 10.76 16.65 -19.31
CA TYR A 164 9.32 16.43 -19.10
C TYR A 164 8.80 15.14 -19.76
N GLU A 165 9.24 14.82 -20.98
CA GLU A 165 8.80 13.59 -21.67
C GLU A 165 9.26 12.31 -20.95
N GLU A 166 10.45 12.30 -20.32
CA GLU A 166 10.91 11.16 -19.51
C GLU A 166 10.03 11.01 -18.25
N ILE A 167 9.72 12.13 -17.60
CA ILE A 167 8.87 12.19 -16.40
C ILE A 167 7.45 11.72 -16.74
N ARG A 168 6.87 12.25 -17.82
CA ARG A 168 5.53 11.91 -18.32
C ARG A 168 5.46 10.43 -18.68
N TRP A 169 6.46 9.91 -19.39
CA TRP A 169 6.52 8.49 -19.76
C TRP A 169 6.55 7.58 -18.53
N ALA A 170 7.39 7.89 -17.54
CA ALA A 170 7.49 7.09 -16.31
C ALA A 170 6.17 7.11 -15.51
N LEU A 171 5.59 8.30 -15.30
CA LEU A 171 4.32 8.45 -14.58
C LEU A 171 3.15 7.77 -15.31
N GLY A 172 3.03 7.98 -16.62
CA GLY A 172 1.97 7.40 -17.44
C GLY A 172 2.07 5.88 -17.50
N THR A 173 3.28 5.35 -17.71
CA THR A 173 3.53 3.90 -17.69
C THR A 173 3.20 3.30 -16.32
N TYR A 174 3.58 3.98 -15.23
CA TYR A 174 3.24 3.54 -13.88
C TYR A 174 1.73 3.47 -13.66
N VAL A 175 1.01 4.55 -13.95
CA VAL A 175 -0.45 4.61 -13.78
C VAL A 175 -1.12 3.52 -14.62
N ALA A 176 -0.79 3.42 -15.91
CA ALA A 176 -1.39 2.47 -16.83
C ALA A 176 -1.12 1.00 -16.44
N ARG A 177 0.07 0.70 -15.92
CA ARG A 177 0.47 -0.69 -15.64
C ARG A 177 0.22 -1.14 -14.21
N THR A 178 0.11 -0.22 -13.25
CA THR A 178 0.14 -0.53 -11.82
C THR A 178 -1.05 -0.02 -11.03
N ILE A 179 -2.03 0.61 -11.69
CA ILE A 179 -3.32 0.99 -11.10
C ILE A 179 -4.44 0.31 -11.91
N PRO A 180 -5.38 -0.41 -11.27
CA PRO A 180 -6.52 -1.01 -11.96
C PRO A 180 -7.49 0.09 -12.39
N ALA A 181 -7.93 0.01 -13.64
CA ALA A 181 -8.96 0.90 -14.19
C ALA A 181 -8.72 2.39 -13.80
N PRO A 182 -7.55 2.96 -14.19
CA PRO A 182 -7.07 4.21 -13.62
C PRO A 182 -7.99 5.41 -13.83
N LYS A 183 -8.81 5.48 -14.89
CA LYS A 183 -9.82 6.55 -15.03
C LYS A 183 -10.99 6.33 -14.08
N ARG A 184 -11.50 5.10 -13.96
CA ARG A 184 -12.58 4.73 -13.01
C ARG A 184 -12.23 5.10 -11.57
N THR A 185 -10.97 4.89 -11.20
CA THR A 185 -10.49 5.04 -9.81
C THR A 185 -9.84 6.39 -9.51
N GLU A 186 -9.73 7.27 -10.50
CA GLU A 186 -9.10 8.59 -10.38
C GLU A 186 -9.79 9.47 -9.33
N LEU A 187 -8.99 10.29 -8.64
CA LEU A 187 -9.37 11.27 -7.61
C LEU A 187 -9.86 10.63 -6.31
N THR A 188 -10.67 9.58 -6.40
CA THR A 188 -11.23 8.86 -5.24
C THR A 188 -10.18 7.99 -4.59
N PHE A 189 -9.47 7.16 -5.37
CA PHE A 189 -8.54 6.17 -4.82
C PHE A 189 -7.07 6.48 -5.08
N TRP A 190 -6.78 7.28 -6.10
CA TRP A 190 -5.43 7.74 -6.39
C TRP A 190 -5.41 9.19 -6.89
N ALA A 191 -4.26 9.85 -6.74
CA ALA A 191 -4.04 11.20 -7.24
C ALA A 191 -2.60 11.41 -7.71
N VAL A 192 -2.41 12.26 -8.73
CA VAL A 192 -1.08 12.72 -9.15
C VAL A 192 -0.86 14.18 -8.77
N SER A 193 0.27 14.49 -8.15
CA SER A 193 0.61 15.85 -7.71
C SER A 193 1.72 16.44 -8.58
N CYS A 194 1.66 17.73 -8.90
CA CYS A 194 2.73 18.47 -9.58
C CYS A 194 3.47 19.41 -8.62
N LEU A 195 4.80 19.34 -8.59
CA LEU A 195 5.68 20.24 -7.82
C LEU A 195 5.19 20.45 -6.38
N PRO A 196 5.06 19.36 -5.58
CA PRO A 196 4.62 19.46 -4.20
C PRO A 196 5.64 20.26 -3.37
N SER A 197 5.16 21.12 -2.50
CA SER A 197 6.00 22.06 -1.74
C SER A 197 6.70 21.43 -0.53
N THR A 198 6.40 20.18 -0.20
CA THR A 198 6.95 19.46 0.96
C THR A 198 8.43 19.11 0.80
N ASN A 199 8.91 19.00 -0.44
CA ASN A 199 10.33 18.86 -0.77
C ASN A 199 10.63 19.68 -2.03
N LYS A 200 11.65 20.56 -1.95
CA LYS A 200 12.02 21.46 -3.06
C LYS A 200 12.48 20.73 -4.32
N THR A 201 12.97 19.49 -4.19
CA THR A 201 13.38 18.68 -5.35
C THR A 201 12.26 17.81 -5.91
N SER A 202 11.06 17.79 -5.33
CA SER A 202 10.00 16.91 -5.86
C SER A 202 9.35 17.49 -7.12
N LEU A 203 9.42 16.73 -8.21
CA LEU A 203 8.81 17.08 -9.49
C LEU A 203 7.35 16.62 -9.57
N SER A 204 7.09 15.37 -9.22
CA SER A 204 5.75 14.77 -9.26
C SER A 204 5.64 13.58 -8.33
N ARG A 205 4.41 13.23 -7.94
CA ARG A 205 4.11 12.05 -7.12
C ARG A 205 2.80 11.41 -7.54
N VAL A 206 2.77 10.09 -7.68
CA VAL A 206 1.54 9.29 -7.70
C VAL A 206 1.24 8.86 -6.27
N ASN A 207 0.01 9.07 -5.83
CA ASN A 207 -0.41 8.90 -4.44
C ASN A 207 -1.62 7.98 -4.39
N ILE A 208 -1.59 6.99 -3.50
CA ILE A 208 -2.67 6.03 -3.28
C ILE A 208 -2.90 5.93 -1.77
N ASN A 209 -4.16 6.04 -1.34
CA ASN A 209 -4.51 6.04 0.08
C ASN A 209 -3.71 7.12 0.86
N LEU A 210 -2.90 6.72 1.86
CA LEU A 210 -2.04 7.58 2.67
C LEU A 210 -0.58 7.62 2.20
N MET A 211 -0.26 7.08 1.03
CA MET A 211 1.12 6.89 0.58
C MET A 211 1.42 7.48 -0.80
N GLU A 212 2.68 7.88 -0.98
CA GLU A 212 3.27 8.29 -2.26
C GLU A 212 3.91 7.04 -2.86
N THR A 213 3.30 6.46 -3.89
CA THR A 213 3.67 5.14 -4.41
C THR A 213 4.72 5.21 -5.52
N LEU A 214 4.74 6.31 -6.26
CA LEU A 214 5.83 6.70 -7.18
C LEU A 214 6.17 8.17 -6.91
N MET A 215 7.45 8.46 -6.76
CA MET A 215 8.00 9.79 -6.56
C MET A 215 9.02 10.08 -7.66
N VAL A 216 8.97 11.31 -8.19
CA VAL A 216 9.93 11.81 -9.16
C VAL A 216 10.61 13.04 -8.55
N PHE A 217 11.94 13.05 -8.57
CA PHE A 217 12.77 14.11 -8.04
C PHE A 217 13.58 14.78 -9.15
N ASP A 218 13.86 16.05 -8.93
CA ASP A 218 14.77 16.88 -9.71
C ASP A 218 16.19 16.55 -9.21
N GLY A 219 16.79 15.54 -9.83
CA GLY A 219 18.16 15.13 -9.55
C GLY A 219 19.17 16.13 -10.13
N PRO A 220 20.45 16.04 -9.72
CA PRO A 220 21.47 17.03 -10.10
C PRO A 220 21.68 17.17 -11.62
N GLU A 221 21.57 16.08 -12.36
CA GLU A 221 21.78 16.05 -13.81
C GLU A 221 20.52 15.68 -14.59
N ARG A 222 19.68 14.82 -14.02
CA ARG A 222 18.46 14.28 -14.64
C ARG A 222 17.45 13.89 -13.54
N PRO A 223 16.17 13.66 -13.89
CA PRO A 223 15.20 13.18 -12.93
C PRO A 223 15.57 11.82 -12.34
N GLU A 224 15.36 11.69 -11.03
CA GLU A 224 15.50 10.45 -10.27
C GLU A 224 14.11 9.96 -9.84
N TYR A 225 13.97 8.65 -9.66
CA TYR A 225 12.67 8.04 -9.39
C TYR A 225 12.76 7.14 -8.16
N ALA A 226 11.68 7.08 -7.40
CA ALA A 226 11.55 6.11 -6.33
C ALA A 226 10.14 5.57 -6.25
N CYS A 227 9.99 4.29 -5.91
CA CYS A 227 8.68 3.67 -5.78
C CYS A 227 8.60 2.70 -4.61
N ASN A 228 7.39 2.57 -4.08
CA ASN A 228 7.06 1.59 -3.06
C ASN A 228 6.42 0.37 -3.72
N ILE A 229 6.91 -0.83 -3.40
CA ILE A 229 6.46 -2.10 -3.99
C ILE A 229 6.31 -3.19 -2.93
N ALA A 230 5.68 -4.31 -3.30
CA ALA A 230 5.57 -5.51 -2.48
C ALA A 230 6.85 -6.38 -2.58
N ARG A 231 7.32 -6.95 -1.47
CA ARG A 231 8.48 -7.87 -1.47
C ARG A 231 8.08 -9.26 -1.95
N THR A 232 6.86 -9.72 -1.63
CA THR A 232 6.41 -11.10 -1.83
C THR A 232 6.56 -11.57 -3.28
N PRO A 233 6.10 -10.85 -4.31
CA PRO A 233 6.26 -11.32 -5.69
C PRO A 233 7.74 -11.53 -6.09
N LEU A 234 8.64 -10.67 -5.61
CA LEU A 234 10.08 -10.81 -5.86
C LEU A 234 10.66 -12.03 -5.13
N HIS A 235 10.31 -12.20 -3.85
CA HIS A 235 10.79 -13.31 -3.04
C HIS A 235 10.25 -14.66 -3.54
N ASP A 236 8.98 -14.73 -3.96
CA ASP A 236 8.38 -15.95 -4.49
C ASP A 236 9.06 -16.40 -5.80
N ARG A 237 9.49 -15.43 -6.62
CA ARG A 237 10.17 -15.72 -7.90
C ARG A 237 11.64 -16.08 -7.75
N TRP A 238 12.38 -15.34 -6.91
CA TRP A 238 13.84 -15.42 -6.86
C TRP A 238 14.41 -15.88 -5.51
N GLY A 239 13.56 -16.19 -4.53
CA GLY A 239 13.98 -16.58 -3.19
C GLY A 239 14.91 -15.54 -2.57
N THR A 240 16.00 -15.97 -1.96
CA THR A 240 16.99 -15.09 -1.32
C THR A 240 17.81 -14.22 -2.28
N ARG A 241 17.70 -14.44 -3.60
CA ARG A 241 18.46 -13.71 -4.62
C ARG A 241 17.69 -12.54 -5.23
N TRP A 242 16.50 -12.23 -4.71
CA TRP A 242 15.66 -11.18 -5.26
C TRP A 242 16.34 -9.81 -5.25
N GLN A 243 17.18 -9.52 -4.26
CA GLN A 243 17.94 -8.26 -4.20
C GLN A 243 19.01 -8.17 -5.30
N GLU A 244 19.69 -9.27 -5.63
CA GLU A 244 20.67 -9.33 -6.73
C GLU A 244 19.97 -9.05 -8.06
N HIS A 245 18.77 -9.62 -8.24
CA HIS A 245 17.97 -9.40 -9.43
C HIS A 245 17.57 -7.93 -9.58
N VAL A 246 17.03 -7.31 -8.52
CA VAL A 246 16.70 -5.88 -8.49
C VAL A 246 17.93 -5.01 -8.82
N ALA A 247 19.08 -5.33 -8.22
CA ALA A 247 20.33 -4.63 -8.51
C ALA A 247 20.76 -4.77 -9.98
N SER A 248 20.54 -5.93 -10.61
CA SER A 248 20.86 -6.16 -12.02
C SER A 248 20.06 -5.27 -12.98
N LEU A 249 18.89 -4.79 -12.56
CA LEU A 249 18.07 -3.83 -13.30
C LEU A 249 18.59 -2.38 -13.17
N GLY A 250 19.61 -2.15 -12.34
CA GLY A 250 20.12 -0.81 -12.02
C GLY A 250 19.26 -0.07 -11.00
N LEU A 251 18.58 -0.80 -10.13
CA LEU A 251 17.75 -0.30 -9.03
C LEU A 251 18.48 -0.52 -7.71
N THR A 252 18.31 0.39 -6.75
CA THR A 252 18.78 0.22 -5.38
C THR A 252 17.61 0.05 -4.43
N ILE A 253 17.84 -0.70 -3.35
CA ILE A 253 16.85 -0.88 -2.28
C ILE A 253 17.25 0.05 -1.14
N GLU A 254 16.35 0.95 -0.76
CA GLU A 254 16.56 1.77 0.44
C GLU A 254 15.73 1.20 1.59
N ASN A 255 16.36 1.05 2.76
CA ASN A 255 15.66 0.61 3.97
C ASN A 255 14.92 1.79 4.59
N ILE A 256 13.84 2.25 3.96
CA ILE A 256 12.93 3.26 4.50
C ILE A 256 11.71 2.55 5.08
N GLN A 257 11.71 2.29 6.40
CA GLN A 257 10.52 1.78 7.09
C GLN A 257 9.50 2.91 7.28
N TYR A 258 8.48 2.97 6.43
CA TYR A 258 7.28 3.77 6.70
C TYR A 258 6.37 3.03 7.70
N ARG A 259 5.87 3.73 8.72
CA ARG A 259 4.99 3.13 9.75
C ARG A 259 3.68 2.55 9.20
N THR A 260 3.27 2.92 7.99
CA THR A 260 1.93 2.64 7.42
C THR A 260 1.92 1.67 6.23
N SER A 261 3.10 1.24 5.74
CA SER A 261 3.22 0.45 4.50
C SER A 261 3.01 -1.05 4.66
N GLY A 262 2.98 -1.58 5.89
CA GLY A 262 3.00 -3.02 6.16
C GLY A 262 4.39 -3.63 5.93
N GLU A 263 4.60 -4.88 6.33
CA GLU A 263 5.93 -5.52 6.25
C GLU A 263 6.28 -6.10 4.87
N ASP A 264 5.30 -6.31 4.00
CA ASP A 264 5.53 -6.72 2.62
C ASP A 264 5.75 -5.49 1.73
N HIS A 265 6.79 -4.72 2.07
CA HIS A 265 7.10 -3.43 1.48
C HIS A 265 8.61 -3.30 1.22
N VAL A 266 8.96 -2.79 0.05
CA VAL A 266 10.32 -2.38 -0.34
C VAL A 266 10.25 -1.00 -0.97
N PHE A 267 11.21 -0.15 -0.63
CA PHE A 267 11.44 1.13 -1.30
C PHE A 267 12.55 0.93 -2.34
N LEU A 268 12.22 1.14 -3.61
CA LEU A 268 13.16 1.08 -4.71
C LEU A 268 13.51 2.49 -5.17
N PHE A 269 14.80 2.73 -5.35
CA PHE A 269 15.31 3.92 -6.02
C PHE A 269 15.87 3.55 -7.39
N ALA A 270 15.51 4.37 -8.38
CA ALA A 270 15.91 4.25 -9.77
C ALA A 270 16.59 5.56 -10.19
N PRO A 271 17.92 5.58 -10.32
CA PRO A 271 18.69 6.81 -10.58
C PRO A 271 18.46 7.37 -11.99
N THR A 272 17.91 6.59 -12.91
CA THR A 272 17.75 6.98 -14.31
C THR A 272 16.48 6.43 -14.92
N ILE A 273 16.02 7.07 -16.00
CA ILE A 273 14.91 6.57 -16.82
C ILE A 273 15.17 5.16 -17.37
N THR A 274 16.42 4.81 -17.67
CA THR A 274 16.79 3.46 -18.15
C THR A 274 16.54 2.39 -17.08
N SER A 275 16.80 2.69 -15.80
CA SER A 275 16.48 1.78 -14.70
C SER A 275 14.97 1.60 -14.54
N VAL A 276 14.19 2.68 -14.73
CA VAL A 276 12.72 2.64 -14.74
C VAL A 276 12.19 1.79 -15.90
N GLU A 277 12.77 1.93 -17.10
CA GLU A 277 12.43 1.10 -18.26
C GLU A 277 12.65 -0.39 -17.98
N ARG A 278 13.82 -0.75 -17.45
CA ARG A 278 14.14 -2.13 -17.06
C ARG A 278 13.19 -2.65 -15.99
N ALA A 279 12.81 -1.82 -15.02
CA ALA A 279 11.82 -2.16 -14.01
C ALA A 279 10.45 -2.48 -14.63
N PHE A 280 10.01 -1.71 -15.61
CA PHE A 280 8.75 -1.99 -16.32
C PHE A 280 8.86 -3.19 -17.27
N GLN A 281 10.02 -3.48 -17.85
CA GLN A 281 10.21 -4.69 -18.67
C GLN A 281 10.20 -5.99 -17.84
N ASP A 282 10.39 -5.88 -16.53
CA ASP A 282 10.31 -7.01 -15.61
C ASP A 282 8.89 -7.19 -15.05
N GLU A 283 8.17 -8.21 -15.53
CA GLU A 283 6.79 -8.48 -15.09
C GLU A 283 6.67 -8.80 -13.60
N THR A 284 7.72 -9.33 -12.95
CA THR A 284 7.66 -9.60 -11.51
C THR A 284 7.77 -8.31 -10.70
N VAL A 285 8.58 -7.35 -11.15
CA VAL A 285 8.65 -6.01 -10.56
C VAL A 285 7.33 -5.27 -10.76
N VAL A 286 6.74 -5.36 -11.96
CA VAL A 286 5.41 -4.80 -12.22
C VAL A 286 4.36 -5.46 -11.33
N GLN A 287 4.42 -6.78 -11.14
CA GLN A 287 3.52 -7.50 -10.24
C GLN A 287 3.70 -7.06 -8.78
N ALA A 288 4.92 -6.79 -8.35
CA ALA A 288 5.22 -6.23 -7.04
C ALA A 288 4.60 -4.83 -6.85
N MET A 289 4.65 -3.97 -7.88
CA MET A 289 3.98 -2.66 -7.88
C MET A 289 2.45 -2.82 -7.81
N ARG A 290 1.87 -3.70 -8.65
CA ARG A 290 0.43 -3.97 -8.68
C ARG A 290 -0.09 -4.48 -7.34
N ALA A 291 0.59 -5.46 -6.75
CA ALA A 291 0.22 -6.02 -5.47
C ALA A 291 0.24 -4.95 -4.36
N PHE A 292 1.27 -4.11 -4.32
CA PHE A 292 1.36 -3.02 -3.36
C PHE A 292 0.23 -1.99 -3.54
N ASN A 293 0.03 -1.51 -4.76
CA ASN A 293 -1.01 -0.53 -5.05
C ASN A 293 -2.41 -1.07 -4.76
N MET A 294 -2.72 -2.31 -5.15
CA MET A 294 -4.02 -2.93 -4.85
C MET A 294 -4.32 -2.98 -3.35
N ARG A 295 -3.32 -3.28 -2.52
CA ARG A 295 -3.49 -3.27 -1.06
C ARG A 295 -3.84 -1.88 -0.56
N LEU A 296 -3.18 -0.84 -1.06
CA LEU A 296 -3.47 0.54 -0.70
C LEU A 296 -4.86 0.97 -1.18
N LEU A 297 -5.23 0.64 -2.42
CA LEU A 297 -6.57 0.94 -2.96
C LEU A 297 -7.66 0.29 -2.11
N ARG A 298 -7.48 -0.97 -1.70
CA ARG A 298 -8.40 -1.67 -0.80
C ARG A 298 -8.43 -1.08 0.62
N LYS A 299 -7.39 -0.38 1.09
CA LYS A 299 -7.41 0.29 2.40
C LYS A 299 -8.38 1.47 2.46
N GLY A 300 -8.71 2.08 1.33
CA GLY A 300 -9.69 3.17 1.23
C GLY A 300 -9.22 4.33 0.36
N PRO A 301 -10.00 5.42 0.27
CA PRO A 301 -9.74 6.53 -0.62
C PRO A 301 -8.42 7.26 -0.33
N THR A 302 -7.92 7.98 -1.34
CA THR A 302 -6.71 8.80 -1.19
C THR A 302 -7.00 10.07 -0.39
N VAL A 303 -6.11 10.43 0.54
CA VAL A 303 -6.20 11.73 1.25
C VAL A 303 -5.61 12.89 0.46
N PHE A 304 -4.97 12.57 -0.66
CA PHE A 304 -4.27 13.51 -1.53
C PHE A 304 -5.14 14.05 -2.66
N TYR A 305 -6.44 13.72 -2.70
CA TYR A 305 -7.38 14.18 -3.74
C TYR A 305 -7.32 15.71 -3.95
N ARG A 306 -7.18 16.48 -2.86
CA ARG A 306 -7.09 17.95 -2.86
C ARG A 306 -5.81 18.52 -3.51
N TYR A 307 -4.85 17.67 -3.83
CA TYR A 307 -3.57 18.01 -4.46
C TYR A 307 -3.47 17.43 -5.88
N HIS A 308 -4.53 16.79 -6.38
CA HIS A 308 -4.56 16.19 -7.70
C HIS A 308 -4.40 17.26 -8.80
N CYS A 309 -3.56 16.98 -9.78
CA CYS A 309 -3.33 17.83 -10.94
C CYS A 309 -3.97 17.22 -12.19
N PHE A 310 -5.15 17.72 -12.55
CA PHE A 310 -5.90 17.23 -13.70
C PHE A 310 -5.15 17.40 -15.03
N ASP A 311 -4.49 18.54 -15.26
CA ASP A 311 -3.73 18.77 -16.49
C ASP A 311 -2.62 17.74 -16.68
N LEU A 312 -1.94 17.34 -15.59
CA LEU A 312 -0.94 16.27 -15.66
C LEU A 312 -1.61 14.92 -15.94
N ALA A 313 -2.69 14.60 -15.23
CA ALA A 313 -3.41 13.35 -15.46
C ALA A 313 -3.91 13.23 -16.92
N ASP A 314 -4.39 14.31 -17.53
CA ASP A 314 -4.76 14.36 -18.95
C ASP A 314 -3.56 14.00 -19.86
N ASP A 315 -2.39 14.56 -19.58
CA ASP A 315 -1.15 14.23 -20.31
C ASP A 315 -0.75 12.74 -20.09
N LEU A 316 -0.96 12.17 -18.90
CA LEU A 316 -0.63 10.76 -18.61
C LEU A 316 -1.52 9.77 -19.36
N PHE A 317 -2.79 10.11 -19.60
CA PHE A 317 -3.74 9.27 -20.34
C PHE A 317 -3.65 9.42 -21.86
N SER A 318 -3.04 10.49 -22.33
CA SER A 318 -2.76 10.67 -23.75
C SER A 318 -1.75 9.61 -24.21
N PRO A 319 -1.79 9.15 -25.48
CA PRO A 319 -0.84 8.17 -26.00
C PRO A 319 0.60 8.52 -25.60
N LEU A 320 1.29 7.54 -25.02
CA LEU A 320 2.71 7.65 -24.76
C LEU A 320 3.41 7.42 -26.09
N ASN A 321 4.31 8.33 -26.48
CA ASN A 321 5.21 8.03 -27.57
C ASN A 321 6.12 6.87 -27.15
N ASP A 322 6.59 6.07 -28.11
CA ASP A 322 7.78 5.25 -27.89
C ASP A 322 8.88 6.16 -27.30
N ARG A 323 9.65 5.63 -26.34
CA ARG A 323 10.65 6.33 -25.53
C ARG A 323 11.21 7.58 -26.24
N PRO A 324 11.19 8.79 -25.62
CA PRO A 324 11.87 9.93 -26.22
C PRO A 324 13.34 9.56 -26.43
N PRO A 325 13.91 9.72 -27.65
CA PRO A 325 15.23 9.21 -27.98
C PRO A 325 16.20 9.72 -26.93
N GLY A 326 16.86 8.80 -26.24
CA GLY A 326 17.89 9.15 -25.27
C GLY A 326 18.88 10.05 -25.98
N ARG A 327 18.93 11.33 -25.62
CA ARG A 327 20.00 12.20 -26.10
C ARG A 327 21.28 11.58 -25.57
N GLY A 328 21.93 10.79 -26.42
CA GLY A 328 23.21 10.17 -26.13
C GLY A 328 24.15 11.29 -25.73
N GLY A 329 24.81 11.12 -24.59
CA GLY A 329 25.92 11.98 -24.23
C GLY A 329 26.90 11.99 -25.40
N ALA A 330 27.04 13.15 -26.03
CA ALA A 330 28.15 13.39 -26.93
C ALA A 330 29.42 13.41 -26.07
N ARG A 331 30.12 12.27 -26.10
CA ARG A 331 31.54 12.02 -25.80
C ARG A 331 32.12 12.50 -24.47
#